data_AF-A0A2U1QYY6-F1
#
_entry.id   AF-A0A2U1QYY6-F1
#
_cell.length_a   1.000
_cell.length_b   1.000
_cell.length_c   1.000
_cell.angle_alpha   90.00
_cell.angle_beta   90.00
_cell.angle_gamma   90.00
#
_symmetry.space_group_name_H-M   'P 1'
#
loop_
_entity.id
_entity.type
_entity.pdbx_description
1 polymer ?
#
loop_
_entity_poly.entity_id
_entity_poly.type
_entity_poly.pdbx_seq_one_letter_code
_entity_poly.pdbx_strand_id
1 'polypeptide(L)'
;MKGQKPAMEFNAYDEKAFYWTDGKNVFFREMVIKNADIDSFEHFPGSWAKDNKYCYSGDTKIKGADVTTFNVLNFAYAKDKSHVWTLAGLIPQADPETFEVCDSGKKLLGITFYPSNNNKKNRFESFVPYGFAKDLNNVYYYDFQGTAKIIKQANAASFQSLDDGYFGFDEKSVFCGSRVLPKAKPETWNKLQAGYFYSQDSNRIYYFNRLIKEADAASFEIVVVPSVFETPTQYARDKNHYYFTDQICSKDDFDKWTEEETAQNQKYIEENKMQ
;
A
#
# COMPACT_ATOMS: atom_id res chain seq x y z
N MET A 1 17.36 4.91 -6.31
CA MET A 1 17.53 5.35 -4.89
C MET A 1 18.94 5.03 -4.39
N LYS A 2 19.41 5.62 -3.27
CA LYS A 2 20.70 5.26 -2.66
C LYS A 2 20.54 4.02 -1.77
N GLY A 3 21.40 3.02 -1.95
CA GLY A 3 21.40 1.79 -1.15
C GLY A 3 22.03 1.98 0.24
N GLN A 4 21.69 1.06 1.14
CA GLN A 4 22.19 1.01 2.52
C GLN A 4 22.93 -0.31 2.76
N LYS A 5 23.95 -0.29 3.62
CA LYS A 5 24.61 -1.52 4.06
C LYS A 5 23.68 -2.30 4.98
N PRO A 6 23.73 -3.65 4.97
CA PRO A 6 22.99 -4.47 5.92
C PRO A 6 23.26 -4.04 7.36
N ALA A 7 22.24 -4.14 8.22
CA ALA A 7 22.41 -3.97 9.66
C ALA A 7 23.33 -5.07 10.24
N MET A 8 23.81 -4.87 11.47
CA MET A 8 24.66 -5.86 12.17
C MET A 8 23.83 -6.87 12.97
N GLU A 9 22.52 -6.68 13.06
CA GLU A 9 21.58 -7.55 13.75
C GLU A 9 20.18 -7.41 13.15
N PHE A 10 19.36 -8.45 13.31
CA PHE A 10 17.97 -8.42 12.91
C PHE A 10 17.12 -7.60 13.89
N ASN A 11 16.22 -6.77 13.36
CA ASN A 11 15.14 -6.17 14.13
C ASN A 11 13.82 -6.27 13.36
N ALA A 12 12.86 -7.01 13.91
CA ALA A 12 11.55 -7.21 13.30
C ALA A 12 10.69 -5.92 13.23
N TYR A 13 11.09 -4.87 13.95
CA TYR A 13 10.41 -3.57 14.04
C TYR A 13 11.26 -2.43 13.46
N ASP A 14 12.27 -2.74 12.63
CA ASP A 14 12.99 -1.76 11.83
C ASP A 14 13.19 -2.32 10.42
N GLU A 15 12.51 -1.75 9.43
CA GLU A 15 12.61 -2.16 8.03
C GLU A 15 14.06 -2.10 7.51
N LYS A 16 14.88 -1.17 8.03
CA LYS A 16 16.29 -1.06 7.65
C LYS A 16 17.13 -2.23 8.16
N ALA A 17 16.64 -2.97 9.14
CA ALA A 17 17.29 -4.15 9.71
C ALA A 17 16.68 -5.46 9.19
N PHE A 18 15.79 -5.42 8.19
CA PHE A 18 15.33 -6.63 7.52
C PHE A 18 16.44 -7.28 6.72
N TYR A 19 17.38 -6.50 6.16
CA TYR A 19 18.64 -7.04 5.68
C TYR A 19 19.71 -6.80 6.73
N TRP A 20 20.40 -7.88 7.13
CA TRP A 20 21.45 -7.80 8.15
C TRP A 20 22.54 -8.84 7.88
N THR A 21 23.67 -8.73 8.59
CA THR A 21 24.83 -9.62 8.45
C THR A 21 25.40 -9.99 9.81
N ASP A 22 25.82 -11.24 9.96
CA ASP A 22 26.62 -11.73 11.10
C ASP A 22 28.14 -11.59 10.85
N GLY A 23 28.53 -10.91 9.76
CA GLY A 23 29.90 -10.80 9.28
C GLY A 23 30.38 -12.00 8.44
N LYS A 24 29.57 -13.05 8.28
CA LYS A 24 29.88 -14.24 7.47
C LYS A 24 28.84 -14.52 6.38
N ASN A 25 27.59 -14.13 6.61
CA ASN A 25 26.47 -14.29 5.68
C ASN A 25 25.61 -13.03 5.69
N VAL A 26 24.95 -12.75 4.56
CA VAL A 26 23.85 -11.78 4.52
C VAL A 26 22.54 -12.52 4.72
N PHE A 27 21.63 -11.91 5.46
CA PHE A 27 20.30 -12.41 5.75
C PHE A 27 19.23 -11.44 5.27
N PHE A 28 18.09 -11.97 4.85
CA PHE A 28 16.83 -11.25 4.80
C PHE A 28 15.90 -11.83 5.85
N ARG A 29 15.59 -11.06 6.89
CA ARG A 29 14.95 -11.50 8.13
C ARG A 29 15.70 -12.72 8.68
N GLU A 30 15.05 -13.86 8.85
CA GLU A 30 15.66 -15.09 9.36
C GLU A 30 16.33 -15.94 8.27
N MET A 31 16.23 -15.54 6.99
CA MET A 31 16.66 -16.35 5.84
C MET A 31 18.05 -15.96 5.34
N VAL A 32 18.95 -16.95 5.20
CA VAL A 32 20.29 -16.75 4.63
C VAL A 32 20.22 -16.52 3.12
N ILE A 33 20.83 -15.44 2.63
CA ILE A 33 20.98 -15.17 1.19
C ILE A 33 22.24 -15.88 0.69
N LYS A 34 22.04 -17.02 0.04
CA LYS A 34 23.14 -17.89 -0.39
C LYS A 34 24.05 -17.20 -1.42
N ASN A 35 25.35 -17.21 -1.12
CA ASN A 35 26.42 -16.67 -1.97
C ASN A 35 26.30 -15.16 -2.23
N ALA A 36 25.67 -14.42 -1.33
CA ALA A 36 25.70 -12.96 -1.36
C ALA A 36 27.12 -12.45 -1.10
N ASP A 37 27.54 -11.43 -1.84
CA ASP A 37 28.80 -10.73 -1.60
C ASP A 37 28.59 -9.64 -0.54
N ILE A 38 28.99 -9.93 0.69
CA ILE A 38 28.77 -9.07 1.87
C ILE A 38 29.37 -7.67 1.68
N ASP A 39 30.57 -7.60 1.10
CA ASP A 39 31.33 -6.34 1.01
C ASP A 39 30.65 -5.36 0.06
N SER A 40 30.02 -5.86 -1.00
CA SER A 40 29.29 -5.05 -1.97
C SER A 40 27.79 -4.99 -1.75
N PHE A 41 27.23 -5.80 -0.84
CA PHE A 41 25.79 -5.85 -0.60
C PHE A 41 25.25 -4.48 -0.17
N GLU A 42 24.13 -4.11 -0.78
CA GLU A 42 23.32 -2.97 -0.40
C GLU A 42 21.84 -3.30 -0.57
N HIS A 43 21.00 -2.75 0.31
CA HIS A 43 19.55 -2.92 0.25
C HIS A 43 18.83 -1.58 0.18
N PHE A 44 17.57 -1.65 -0.21
CA PHE A 44 16.67 -0.53 -0.45
C PHE A 44 15.32 -0.80 0.24
N PRO A 45 14.47 0.23 0.41
CA PRO A 45 13.11 0.02 0.91
C PRO A 45 12.34 -1.01 0.09
N GLY A 46 11.36 -1.68 0.69
CA GLY A 46 10.50 -2.61 -0.06
C GLY A 46 11.13 -3.97 -0.33
N SER A 47 12.12 -4.38 0.46
CA SER A 47 12.80 -5.68 0.34
C SER A 47 13.61 -5.87 -0.95
N TRP A 48 14.07 -4.79 -1.58
CA TRP A 48 14.99 -4.86 -2.71
C TRP A 48 16.45 -4.83 -2.26
N ALA A 49 17.34 -5.56 -2.93
CA ALA A 49 18.77 -5.48 -2.68
C ALA A 49 19.60 -5.82 -3.91
N LYS A 50 20.89 -5.49 -3.88
CA LYS A 50 21.88 -5.97 -4.84
C LYS A 50 23.26 -6.09 -4.21
N ASP A 51 24.08 -6.93 -4.81
CA ASP A 51 25.53 -6.93 -4.63
C ASP A 51 26.20 -6.75 -6.01
N ASN A 52 27.51 -6.92 -6.12
CA ASN A 52 28.21 -6.77 -7.41
C ASN A 52 27.88 -7.84 -8.46
N LYS A 53 27.15 -8.91 -8.10
CA LYS A 53 26.90 -10.08 -8.95
C LYS A 53 25.41 -10.34 -9.19
N TYR A 54 24.54 -10.00 -8.26
CA TYR A 54 23.11 -10.33 -8.31
C TYR A 54 22.24 -9.21 -7.75
N CYS A 55 21.01 -9.12 -8.26
CA CYS A 55 19.91 -8.37 -7.66
C CYS A 55 18.98 -9.34 -6.92
N TYR A 56 18.33 -8.85 -5.88
CA TYR A 56 17.52 -9.64 -4.96
C TYR A 56 16.18 -8.97 -4.66
N SER A 57 15.17 -9.82 -4.44
CA SER A 57 13.88 -9.49 -3.86
C SER A 57 13.67 -10.41 -2.66
N GLY A 58 13.74 -9.84 -1.45
CA GLY A 58 13.88 -10.60 -0.21
C GLY A 58 15.16 -11.46 -0.21
N ASP A 59 15.00 -12.73 0.12
CA ASP A 59 16.09 -13.72 0.12
C ASP A 59 16.38 -14.33 -1.28
N THR A 60 15.62 -13.94 -2.31
CA THR A 60 15.63 -14.59 -3.61
C THR A 60 16.32 -13.75 -4.68
N LYS A 61 17.13 -14.39 -5.54
CA LYS A 61 17.79 -13.75 -6.69
C LYS A 61 16.79 -13.45 -7.81
N ILE A 62 16.88 -12.24 -8.37
CA ILE A 62 16.11 -11.82 -9.54
C ILE A 62 16.85 -12.34 -10.78
N LYS A 63 16.32 -13.40 -11.39
CA LYS A 63 16.92 -14.01 -12.58
C LYS A 63 16.86 -13.05 -13.77
N GLY A 64 18.00 -12.80 -14.41
CA GLY A 64 18.09 -11.99 -15.62
C GLY A 64 18.18 -10.47 -15.40
N ALA A 65 18.25 -10.01 -14.14
CA ALA A 65 18.48 -8.61 -13.84
C ALA A 65 19.92 -8.18 -14.14
N ASP A 66 20.07 -7.01 -14.77
CA ASP A 66 21.35 -6.34 -15.00
C ASP A 66 21.73 -5.51 -13.77
N VAL A 67 22.69 -6.04 -13.00
CA VAL A 67 23.15 -5.44 -11.73
C VAL A 67 23.68 -4.01 -11.89
N THR A 68 24.30 -3.71 -13.03
CA THR A 68 24.93 -2.41 -13.28
C THR A 68 23.89 -1.32 -13.48
N THR A 69 22.76 -1.65 -14.10
CA THR A 69 21.67 -0.70 -14.40
C THR A 69 20.46 -0.84 -13.50
N PHE A 70 20.47 -1.79 -12.56
CA PHE A 70 19.39 -2.00 -11.61
C PHE A 70 19.17 -0.79 -10.71
N ASN A 71 17.96 -0.26 -10.76
CA ASN A 71 17.52 0.92 -10.05
C ASN A 71 16.17 0.63 -9.38
N VAL A 72 16.16 0.71 -8.05
CA VAL A 72 14.92 0.65 -7.27
C VAL A 72 14.24 2.01 -7.34
N LEU A 73 12.98 2.01 -7.80
CA LEU A 73 12.19 3.21 -8.08
C LEU A 73 11.39 3.65 -6.85
N ASN A 74 10.70 2.70 -6.21
CA ASN A 74 9.97 2.91 -4.97
C ASN A 74 9.86 1.59 -4.18
N PHE A 75 8.95 1.52 -3.21
CA PHE A 75 8.78 0.33 -2.38
C PHE A 75 8.25 -0.90 -3.15
N ALA A 76 7.55 -0.69 -4.27
CA ALA A 76 6.90 -1.74 -5.05
C ALA A 76 7.61 -2.10 -6.36
N TYR A 77 8.38 -1.17 -6.94
CA TYR A 77 8.91 -1.29 -8.29
C TYR A 77 10.43 -1.07 -8.35
N ALA A 78 11.09 -1.90 -9.15
CA ALA A 78 12.47 -1.73 -9.57
C ALA A 78 12.58 -1.97 -11.08
N LYS A 79 13.60 -1.38 -11.72
CA LYS A 79 13.88 -1.61 -13.13
C LYS A 79 15.36 -1.71 -13.41
N ASP A 80 15.72 -2.24 -14.56
CA ASP A 80 17.04 -2.11 -15.15
C ASP A 80 16.88 -1.58 -16.58
N LYS A 81 17.92 -1.66 -17.41
CA LYS A 81 17.87 -1.19 -18.79
C LYS A 81 16.93 -1.99 -19.72
N SER A 82 16.48 -3.18 -19.33
CA SER A 82 15.74 -4.13 -20.19
C SER A 82 14.40 -4.58 -19.60
N HIS A 83 14.19 -4.42 -18.30
CA HIS A 83 13.06 -5.03 -17.60
C HIS A 83 12.59 -4.17 -16.42
N VAL A 84 11.33 -4.37 -16.05
CA VAL A 84 10.70 -3.80 -14.86
C VAL A 84 10.13 -4.93 -14.00
N TRP A 85 10.27 -4.82 -12.68
CA TRP A 85 9.81 -5.83 -11.73
C TRP A 85 8.97 -5.23 -10.62
N THR A 86 8.11 -6.09 -10.08
CA THR A 86 7.56 -6.00 -8.73
C THR A 86 8.12 -7.12 -7.87
N LEU A 87 7.79 -7.17 -6.57
CA LEU A 87 8.15 -8.32 -5.74
C LEU A 87 7.51 -9.64 -6.23
N ALA A 88 6.46 -9.59 -7.04
CA ALA A 88 5.87 -10.76 -7.70
C ALA A 88 6.61 -11.18 -8.99
N GLY A 89 7.65 -10.45 -9.40
CA GLY A 89 8.49 -10.75 -10.56
C GLY A 89 8.34 -9.75 -11.71
N LEU A 90 8.77 -10.20 -12.89
CA LEU A 90 8.87 -9.41 -14.12
C LEU A 90 7.49 -8.89 -14.56
N ILE A 91 7.44 -7.67 -15.07
CA ILE A 91 6.30 -7.08 -15.78
C ILE A 91 6.62 -7.11 -17.28
N PRO A 92 6.20 -8.15 -18.04
CA PRO A 92 6.73 -8.37 -19.39
C PRO A 92 6.35 -7.31 -20.42
N GLN A 93 5.30 -6.54 -20.16
CA GLN A 93 4.77 -5.53 -21.08
C GLN A 93 5.27 -4.11 -20.78
N ALA A 94 6.00 -3.92 -19.68
CA ALA A 94 6.50 -2.62 -19.27
C ALA A 94 7.69 -2.19 -20.12
N ASP A 95 7.65 -0.94 -20.58
CA ASP A 95 8.80 -0.31 -21.23
C ASP A 95 9.75 0.29 -20.17
N PRO A 96 10.91 -0.34 -19.90
CA PRO A 96 11.83 0.13 -18.88
C PRO A 96 12.43 1.51 -19.21
N GLU A 97 12.47 1.95 -20.46
CA GLU A 97 13.05 3.26 -20.79
C GLU A 97 12.19 4.39 -20.21
N THR A 98 10.88 4.27 -20.41
CA THR A 98 9.90 5.31 -20.06
C THR A 98 9.15 5.05 -18.75
N PHE A 99 9.41 3.91 -18.09
CA PHE A 99 8.76 3.56 -16.84
C PHE A 99 9.09 4.52 -15.70
N GLU A 100 8.05 5.03 -15.05
CA GLU A 100 8.09 5.85 -13.84
C GLU A 100 7.02 5.41 -12.82
N VAL A 101 7.28 5.70 -11.55
CA VAL A 101 6.35 5.40 -10.45
C VAL A 101 5.43 6.60 -10.21
N CYS A 102 4.15 6.34 -9.95
CA CYS A 102 3.16 7.39 -9.71
C CYS A 102 2.99 7.71 -8.22
N ASP A 103 3.53 6.87 -7.33
CA ASP A 103 3.40 6.98 -5.88
C ASP A 103 4.57 6.32 -5.13
N SER A 104 4.48 6.32 -3.79
CA SER A 104 5.49 5.71 -2.91
C SER A 104 5.57 4.18 -3.01
N GLY A 105 4.58 3.54 -3.64
CA GLY A 105 4.47 2.09 -3.74
C GLY A 105 4.19 1.42 -2.39
N LYS A 106 3.66 2.16 -1.41
CA LYS A 106 3.40 1.68 -0.04
C LYS A 106 1.91 1.70 0.29
N LYS A 107 1.48 0.66 0.98
CA LYS A 107 0.21 0.65 1.72
C LYS A 107 0.48 0.20 3.15
N LEU A 108 -0.08 0.91 4.12
CA LEU A 108 -0.08 0.47 5.52
C LEU A 108 -0.82 -0.88 5.63
N LEU A 109 -0.15 -1.88 6.22
CA LEU A 109 -0.68 -3.23 6.50
C LEU A 109 -1.01 -3.45 7.97
N GLY A 110 -0.28 -2.78 8.87
CA GLY A 110 -0.63 -2.82 10.27
C GLY A 110 0.17 -1.86 11.12
N ILE A 111 -0.33 -1.62 12.32
CA ILE A 111 0.38 -0.93 13.38
C ILE A 111 0.65 -1.95 14.48
N THR A 112 1.92 -2.17 14.80
CA THR A 112 2.34 -3.05 15.88
C THR A 112 2.86 -2.21 17.03
N PHE A 113 2.33 -2.47 18.23
CA PHE A 113 2.83 -1.86 19.46
C PHE A 113 3.71 -2.86 20.21
N TYR A 114 4.96 -2.49 20.49
CA TYR A 114 5.91 -3.36 21.18
C TYR A 114 6.51 -2.67 22.41
N PRO A 115 6.90 -3.43 23.45
CA PRO A 115 7.44 -2.87 24.68
C PRO A 115 8.67 -1.99 24.43
N SER A 116 8.73 -0.87 25.15
CA SER A 116 9.88 0.04 25.21
C SER A 116 10.33 0.22 26.66
N ASN A 117 11.52 0.77 26.85
CA ASN A 117 12.00 1.15 28.17
C ASN A 117 11.00 2.12 28.83
N ASN A 118 10.85 2.03 30.16
CA ASN A 118 9.96 2.86 30.98
C ASN A 118 8.45 2.58 30.84
N ASN A 119 8.04 1.33 30.60
CA ASN A 119 6.62 0.92 30.51
C ASN A 119 5.81 1.65 29.42
N LYS A 120 6.47 2.23 28.42
CA LYS A 120 5.83 2.77 27.21
C LYS A 120 5.82 1.70 26.11
N LYS A 121 4.93 1.86 25.12
CA LYS A 121 4.96 1.05 23.90
C LYS A 121 5.46 1.90 22.74
N ASN A 122 6.39 1.35 21.96
CA ASN A 122 6.77 1.94 20.68
C ASN A 122 5.75 1.53 19.61
N ARG A 123 5.56 2.40 18.63
CA ARG A 123 4.66 2.19 17.49
C ARG A 123 5.50 1.86 16.26
N PHE A 124 5.22 0.73 15.62
CA PHE A 124 5.83 0.33 14.36
C PHE A 124 4.76 0.20 13.27
N GLU A 125 4.93 0.92 12.17
CA GLU A 125 4.07 0.81 10.98
C GLU A 125 4.66 -0.21 10.02
N SER A 126 3.89 -1.23 9.69
CA SER A 126 4.23 -2.23 8.68
C SER A 126 3.61 -1.82 7.35
N PHE A 127 4.41 -1.84 6.28
CA PHE A 127 3.96 -1.53 4.93
C PHE A 127 4.06 -2.75 4.02
N VAL A 128 3.13 -2.85 3.07
CA VAL A 128 3.20 -3.78 1.95
C VAL A 128 3.34 -3.02 0.63
N PRO A 129 3.98 -3.62 -0.39
CA PRO A 129 4.12 -2.97 -1.67
C PRO A 129 2.81 -2.94 -2.44
N TYR A 130 2.42 -1.73 -2.79
CA TYR A 130 1.08 -1.44 -3.29
C TYR A 130 1.13 -0.09 -4.03
N GLY A 131 0.67 -0.01 -5.27
CA GLY A 131 0.58 1.28 -5.92
C GLY A 131 0.70 1.27 -7.44
N PHE A 132 0.70 2.48 -7.97
CA PHE A 132 0.62 2.79 -9.38
C PHE A 132 1.99 3.13 -9.96
N ALA A 133 2.19 2.71 -11.19
CA ALA A 133 3.32 3.11 -12.02
C ALA A 133 2.85 3.20 -13.48
N LYS A 134 3.65 3.79 -14.35
CA LYS A 134 3.29 3.96 -15.76
C LYS A 134 4.51 3.96 -16.66
N ASP A 135 4.30 3.60 -17.91
CA ASP A 135 5.19 3.93 -19.02
C ASP A 135 4.43 4.86 -19.99
N LEU A 136 4.99 5.16 -21.18
CA LEU A 136 4.30 6.03 -22.14
C LEU A 136 2.91 5.52 -22.58
N ASN A 137 2.65 4.22 -22.52
CA ASN A 137 1.47 3.59 -23.11
C ASN A 137 0.48 3.08 -22.06
N ASN A 138 0.97 2.63 -20.91
CA ASN A 138 0.20 1.86 -19.94
C ASN A 138 0.35 2.41 -18.53
N VAL A 139 -0.73 2.27 -17.76
CA VAL A 139 -0.69 2.39 -16.30
C VAL A 139 -0.76 1.00 -15.69
N TYR A 140 0.09 0.76 -14.71
CA TYR A 140 0.24 -0.48 -13.97
C TYR A 140 -0.25 -0.30 -12.53
N TYR A 141 -0.81 -1.35 -11.97
CA TYR A 141 -1.19 -1.43 -10.57
C TYR A 141 -0.70 -2.73 -9.95
N TYR A 142 0.02 -2.63 -8.85
CA TYR A 142 0.46 -3.76 -8.04
C TYR A 142 -0.22 -3.70 -6.69
N ASP A 143 -0.85 -4.80 -6.27
CA ASP A 143 -1.67 -4.90 -5.06
C ASP A 143 -1.16 -6.00 -4.12
N PHE A 144 0.12 -6.33 -4.20
CA PHE A 144 0.76 -7.42 -3.47
C PHE A 144 0.12 -8.81 -3.68
N GLN A 145 -0.85 -8.93 -4.59
CA GLN A 145 -1.62 -10.15 -4.85
C GLN A 145 -1.43 -10.57 -6.31
N GLY A 146 -0.40 -11.40 -6.53
CA GLY A 146 -0.04 -11.86 -7.88
C GLY A 146 0.74 -10.82 -8.66
N THR A 147 0.73 -10.90 -9.99
CA THR A 147 1.52 -10.01 -10.85
C THR A 147 0.87 -8.63 -11.01
N ALA A 148 1.67 -7.60 -11.28
CA ALA A 148 1.17 -6.27 -11.65
C ALA A 148 0.16 -6.33 -12.81
N LYS A 149 -0.90 -5.53 -12.72
CA LYS A 149 -2.01 -5.48 -13.66
C LYS A 149 -1.93 -4.21 -14.50
N ILE A 150 -2.16 -4.30 -15.80
CA ILE A 150 -2.41 -3.12 -16.63
C ILE A 150 -3.83 -2.63 -16.38
N ILE A 151 -3.96 -1.35 -16.10
CA ILE A 151 -5.25 -0.68 -15.92
C ILE A 151 -5.80 -0.32 -17.29
N LYS A 152 -6.76 -1.12 -17.76
CA LYS A 152 -7.41 -0.87 -19.04
C LYS A 152 -8.10 0.49 -19.02
N GLN A 153 -7.99 1.22 -20.13
CA GLN A 153 -8.60 2.55 -20.36
C GLN A 153 -7.94 3.70 -19.59
N ALA A 154 -6.94 3.44 -18.74
CA ALA A 154 -6.18 4.51 -18.10
C ALA A 154 -5.30 5.22 -19.12
N ASN A 155 -5.30 6.55 -19.08
CA ASN A 155 -4.41 7.39 -19.86
C ASN A 155 -3.12 7.66 -19.08
N ALA A 156 -2.01 7.06 -19.50
CA ALA A 156 -0.73 7.22 -18.82
C ALA A 156 -0.25 8.69 -18.77
N ALA A 157 -0.46 9.47 -19.82
CA ALA A 157 0.07 10.83 -19.91
C ALA A 157 -0.48 11.77 -18.82
N SER A 158 -1.72 11.55 -18.40
CA SER A 158 -2.45 12.37 -17.42
C SER A 158 -2.65 11.67 -16.08
N PHE A 159 -2.28 10.39 -15.96
CA PHE A 159 -2.52 9.60 -14.75
C PHE A 159 -1.80 10.19 -13.53
N GLN A 160 -2.54 10.31 -12.43
CA GLN A 160 -2.10 10.73 -11.11
C GLN A 160 -2.56 9.72 -10.06
N SER A 161 -1.73 9.49 -9.04
CA SER A 161 -2.06 8.68 -7.87
C SER A 161 -2.36 9.57 -6.67
N LEU A 162 -3.23 9.13 -5.76
CA LEU A 162 -3.38 9.74 -4.45
C LEU A 162 -2.31 9.33 -3.42
N ASP A 163 -1.35 8.48 -3.82
CA ASP A 163 -0.31 7.94 -2.92
C ASP A 163 -0.89 7.28 -1.66
N ASP A 164 -2.05 6.65 -1.80
CA ASP A 164 -2.74 5.94 -0.73
C ASP A 164 -2.84 4.43 -0.98
N GLY A 165 -2.21 3.96 -2.08
CA GLY A 165 -2.23 2.58 -2.56
C GLY A 165 -3.53 2.17 -3.27
N TYR A 166 -4.56 3.01 -3.30
CA TYR A 166 -5.87 2.61 -3.85
C TYR A 166 -6.31 3.50 -4.99
N PHE A 167 -6.38 4.81 -4.79
CA PHE A 167 -7.02 5.68 -5.75
C PHE A 167 -6.01 6.34 -6.68
N GLY A 168 -6.37 6.34 -7.96
CA GLY A 168 -5.70 7.12 -8.99
C GLY A 168 -6.73 7.59 -9.99
N PHE A 169 -6.37 8.57 -10.81
CA PHE A 169 -7.27 9.16 -11.80
C PHE A 169 -6.47 9.68 -12.99
N ASP A 170 -7.13 9.76 -14.13
CA ASP A 170 -6.66 10.47 -15.30
C ASP A 170 -7.66 11.58 -15.68
N GLU A 171 -7.56 12.16 -16.87
CA GLU A 171 -8.42 13.25 -17.30
C GLU A 171 -9.89 12.82 -17.56
N LYS A 172 -10.17 11.52 -17.61
CA LYS A 172 -11.49 10.96 -17.96
C LYS A 172 -12.10 10.07 -16.87
N SER A 173 -11.26 9.39 -16.10
CA SER A 173 -11.64 8.26 -15.27
C SER A 173 -11.00 8.31 -13.91
N VAL A 174 -11.74 7.82 -12.91
CA VAL A 174 -11.23 7.56 -11.57
C VAL A 174 -11.11 6.06 -11.38
N PHE A 175 -10.04 5.62 -10.72
CA PHE A 175 -9.72 4.23 -10.50
C PHE A 175 -9.56 3.95 -9.00
N CYS A 176 -9.97 2.75 -8.59
CA CYS A 176 -9.62 2.16 -7.31
C CYS A 176 -8.95 0.82 -7.59
N GLY A 177 -7.65 0.77 -7.35
CA GLY A 177 -6.73 -0.25 -7.83
C GLY A 177 -6.79 -0.41 -9.34
N SER A 178 -6.94 -1.64 -9.81
CA SER A 178 -7.01 -1.93 -11.25
C SER A 178 -8.40 -1.72 -11.88
N ARG A 179 -9.35 -1.14 -11.15
CA ARG A 179 -10.76 -1.00 -11.58
C ARG A 179 -11.16 0.46 -11.70
N VAL A 180 -11.87 0.78 -12.77
CA VAL A 180 -12.53 2.08 -12.96
C VAL A 180 -13.76 2.21 -12.04
N LEU A 181 -13.96 3.39 -11.46
CA LEU A 181 -15.18 3.74 -10.75
C LEU A 181 -16.28 4.02 -11.78
N PRO A 182 -17.42 3.30 -11.71
CA PRO A 182 -18.42 3.37 -12.77
C PRO A 182 -19.06 4.75 -12.83
N LYS A 183 -18.89 5.40 -13.99
CA LYS A 183 -19.42 6.73 -14.32
C LYS A 183 -18.81 7.90 -13.54
N ALA A 184 -17.83 7.68 -12.66
CA ALA A 184 -17.19 8.75 -11.90
C ALA A 184 -16.49 9.77 -12.83
N LYS A 185 -16.54 11.03 -12.44
CA LYS A 185 -15.97 12.19 -13.12
C LYS A 185 -14.81 12.74 -12.30
N PRO A 186 -13.56 12.69 -12.80
CA PRO A 186 -12.40 13.19 -12.06
C PRO A 186 -12.55 14.64 -11.58
N GLU A 187 -13.24 15.48 -12.37
CA GLU A 187 -13.43 16.90 -12.09
C GLU A 187 -14.21 17.21 -10.80
N THR A 188 -15.07 16.29 -10.36
CA THR A 188 -15.94 16.44 -9.19
C THR A 188 -15.76 15.32 -8.19
N TRP A 189 -14.75 14.47 -8.41
CA TRP A 189 -14.46 13.35 -7.53
C TRP A 189 -13.51 13.74 -6.40
N ASN A 190 -13.79 13.24 -5.20
CA ASN A 190 -12.87 13.33 -4.07
C ASN A 190 -13.00 12.10 -3.17
N LYS A 191 -11.86 11.69 -2.59
CA LYS A 191 -11.87 10.81 -1.43
C LYS A 191 -12.48 11.56 -0.23
N LEU A 192 -13.34 10.89 0.53
CA LEU A 192 -14.06 11.56 1.62
C LEU A 192 -13.19 11.71 2.87
N GLN A 193 -12.42 10.69 3.24
CA GLN A 193 -11.59 10.73 4.44
C GLN A 193 -10.39 9.78 4.36
N ALA A 194 -9.25 10.21 4.90
CA ALA A 194 -8.06 9.35 5.04
C ALA A 194 -8.34 8.15 5.95
N GLY A 195 -7.81 6.98 5.61
CA GLY A 195 -8.11 5.71 6.32
C GLY A 195 -9.46 5.09 5.98
N TYR A 196 -10.32 5.77 5.23
CA TYR A 196 -11.59 5.24 4.75
C TYR A 196 -11.56 5.00 3.25
N PHE A 197 -12.41 4.08 2.79
CA PHE A 197 -12.50 3.70 1.38
C PHE A 197 -13.70 4.33 0.67
N TYR A 198 -14.38 5.28 1.32
CA TYR A 198 -15.45 6.04 0.69
C TYR A 198 -14.90 7.19 -0.15
N SER A 199 -15.49 7.35 -1.32
CA SER A 199 -15.26 8.51 -2.19
C SER A 199 -16.57 8.97 -2.81
N GLN A 200 -16.61 10.21 -3.23
CA GLN A 200 -17.79 10.83 -3.81
C GLN A 200 -17.45 11.42 -5.16
N ASP A 201 -18.43 11.41 -6.05
CA ASP A 201 -18.43 12.25 -7.25
C ASP A 201 -19.83 12.81 -7.49
N SER A 202 -19.97 14.14 -7.40
CA SER A 202 -21.23 14.88 -7.54
C SER A 202 -22.36 14.24 -6.71
N ASN A 203 -23.19 13.41 -7.35
CA ASN A 203 -24.36 12.75 -6.77
C ASN A 203 -24.16 11.23 -6.50
N ARG A 204 -22.92 10.74 -6.47
CA ARG A 204 -22.61 9.32 -6.30
C ARG A 204 -21.64 9.09 -5.16
N ILE A 205 -21.92 8.08 -4.36
CA ILE A 205 -21.01 7.57 -3.34
C ILE A 205 -20.46 6.21 -3.78
N TYR A 206 -19.17 6.02 -3.56
CA TYR A 206 -18.48 4.77 -3.82
C TYR A 206 -17.84 4.28 -2.54
N TYR A 207 -17.79 2.96 -2.37
CA TYR A 207 -16.91 2.28 -1.41
C TYR A 207 -15.95 1.40 -2.20
N PHE A 208 -14.65 1.67 -2.08
CA PHE A 208 -13.64 1.24 -3.05
C PHE A 208 -14.07 1.59 -4.48
N ASN A 209 -14.21 0.58 -5.35
CA ASN A 209 -14.61 0.71 -6.74
C ASN A 209 -16.12 0.49 -6.97
N ARG A 210 -16.92 0.34 -5.90
CA ARG A 210 -18.34 -0.04 -5.98
C ARG A 210 -19.22 1.18 -5.75
N LEU A 211 -20.14 1.44 -6.67
CA LEU A 211 -21.17 2.48 -6.53
C LEU A 211 -22.24 2.03 -5.54
N ILE A 212 -22.47 2.81 -4.48
CA ILE A 212 -23.57 2.62 -3.54
C ILE A 212 -24.79 3.32 -4.13
N LYS A 213 -25.66 2.56 -4.82
CA LYS A 213 -26.75 3.12 -5.63
C LYS A 213 -27.79 3.89 -4.83
N GLU A 214 -28.07 3.44 -3.61
CA GLU A 214 -29.12 4.01 -2.75
C GLU A 214 -28.60 5.15 -1.87
N ALA A 215 -27.32 5.50 -1.98
CA ALA A 215 -26.72 6.54 -1.15
C ALA A 215 -27.15 7.94 -1.59
N ASP A 216 -27.60 8.73 -0.62
CA ASP A 216 -27.86 10.15 -0.80
C ASP A 216 -26.57 10.95 -0.61
N ALA A 217 -25.86 11.20 -1.71
CA ALA A 217 -24.56 11.86 -1.68
C ALA A 217 -24.56 13.27 -1.03
N ALA A 218 -25.72 13.94 -0.93
CA ALA A 218 -25.84 15.24 -0.30
C ALA A 218 -25.85 15.19 1.24
N SER A 219 -26.25 14.06 1.83
CA SER A 219 -26.29 13.85 3.29
C SER A 219 -25.39 12.73 3.77
N PHE A 220 -24.61 12.12 2.88
CA PHE A 220 -23.71 11.01 3.21
C PHE A 220 -22.58 11.48 4.12
N GLU A 221 -22.44 10.83 5.27
CA GLU A 221 -21.41 11.09 6.25
C GLU A 221 -20.74 9.80 6.72
N ILE A 222 -19.43 9.85 6.89
CA ILE A 222 -18.66 8.78 7.51
C ILE A 222 -18.85 8.89 9.03
N VAL A 223 -19.22 7.78 9.65
CA VAL A 223 -19.34 7.70 11.11
C VAL A 223 -18.04 7.15 11.67
N VAL A 224 -17.28 8.03 12.31
CA VAL A 224 -15.95 7.70 12.84
C VAL A 224 -16.09 7.03 14.20
N VAL A 225 -15.71 5.76 14.27
CA VAL A 225 -15.46 5.06 15.54
C VAL A 225 -13.94 5.04 15.76
N PRO A 226 -13.42 5.59 16.88
CA PRO A 226 -12.00 5.55 17.17
C PRO A 226 -11.48 4.11 17.15
N SER A 227 -10.50 3.85 16.28
CA SER A 227 -9.90 2.53 16.08
C SER A 227 -8.45 2.53 16.53
N VAL A 228 -8.04 1.42 17.15
CA VAL A 228 -6.63 1.14 17.49
C VAL A 228 -5.90 0.39 16.38
N PHE A 229 -6.65 -0.01 15.34
CA PHE A 229 -6.14 -0.62 14.12
C PHE A 229 -5.96 0.42 13.02
N GLU A 230 -5.08 0.11 12.07
CA GLU A 230 -4.75 0.95 10.93
C GLU A 230 -5.93 1.38 10.06
N THR A 231 -6.90 0.50 9.88
CA THR A 231 -8.08 0.71 9.06
C THR A 231 -9.27 0.74 10.02
N PRO A 232 -9.86 1.92 10.27
CA PRO A 232 -11.08 2.01 11.06
C PRO A 232 -12.20 1.20 10.44
N THR A 233 -13.16 0.77 11.25
CA THR A 233 -14.36 0.12 10.72
C THR A 233 -15.16 1.12 9.89
N GLN A 234 -15.67 0.66 8.75
CA GLN A 234 -16.16 1.52 7.67
C GLN A 234 -17.65 1.80 7.82
N TYR A 235 -18.03 2.54 8.85
CA TYR A 235 -19.41 2.99 9.04
C TYR A 235 -19.69 4.29 8.29
N ALA A 236 -20.89 4.39 7.74
CA ALA A 236 -21.41 5.62 7.18
C ALA A 236 -22.92 5.66 7.33
N ARG A 237 -23.52 6.83 7.14
CA ARG A 237 -24.97 6.98 7.04
C ARG A 237 -25.31 8.13 6.11
N ASP A 238 -26.56 8.17 5.68
CA ASP A 238 -27.15 9.34 5.06
C ASP A 238 -28.55 9.55 5.66
N LYS A 239 -29.31 10.51 5.12
CA LYS A 239 -30.67 10.81 5.64
C LYS A 239 -31.67 9.66 5.52
N ASN A 240 -31.40 8.66 4.68
CA ASN A 240 -32.28 7.55 4.36
C ASN A 240 -31.78 6.21 4.95
N HIS A 241 -30.47 6.00 5.03
CA HIS A 241 -29.86 4.69 5.28
C HIS A 241 -28.66 4.74 6.22
N TYR A 242 -28.37 3.58 6.81
CA TYR A 242 -27.15 3.30 7.57
C TYR A 242 -26.33 2.26 6.81
N TYR A 243 -25.00 2.41 6.82
CA TYR A 243 -24.09 1.61 6.03
C TYR A 243 -23.00 0.96 6.88
N PHE A 244 -22.80 -0.33 6.65
CA PHE A 244 -21.56 -1.02 6.97
C PHE A 244 -20.87 -1.36 5.66
N THR A 245 -19.76 -0.69 5.35
CA THR A 245 -19.11 -0.74 4.03
C THR A 245 -20.07 -0.30 2.91
N ASP A 246 -20.27 -1.09 1.86
CA ASP A 246 -21.25 -0.80 0.81
C ASP A 246 -22.65 -1.38 1.07
N GLN A 247 -22.88 -1.98 2.23
CA GLN A 247 -24.14 -2.67 2.56
C GLN A 247 -25.01 -1.80 3.47
N ILE A 248 -26.30 -1.73 3.17
CA ILE A 248 -27.29 -1.08 4.02
C ILE A 248 -27.59 -2.00 5.21
N CYS A 249 -27.67 -1.44 6.42
CA CYS A 249 -28.10 -2.12 7.63
C CYS A 249 -29.25 -1.38 8.33
N SER A 250 -29.87 -2.05 9.31
CA SER A 250 -30.88 -1.43 10.15
C SER A 250 -30.25 -0.40 11.10
N LYS A 251 -31.04 0.58 11.55
CA LYS A 251 -30.57 1.53 12.57
C LYS A 251 -30.15 0.81 13.85
N ASP A 252 -30.95 -0.16 14.30
CA ASP A 252 -30.69 -0.90 15.54
C ASP A 252 -29.36 -1.67 15.48
N ASP A 253 -29.08 -2.33 14.35
CA ASP A 253 -27.79 -3.01 14.14
C ASP A 253 -26.63 -2.01 14.07
N PHE A 254 -26.81 -0.90 13.36
CA PHE A 254 -25.79 0.14 13.23
C PHE A 254 -25.41 0.75 14.58
N ASP A 255 -26.41 1.17 15.36
CA ASP A 255 -26.21 1.72 16.70
C ASP A 255 -25.50 0.69 17.58
N LYS A 256 -25.99 -0.55 17.59
CA LYS A 256 -25.39 -1.64 18.37
C LYS A 256 -23.92 -1.86 18.00
N TRP A 257 -23.58 -2.00 16.73
CA TRP A 257 -22.20 -2.26 16.30
C TRP A 257 -21.26 -1.10 16.64
N THR A 258 -21.71 0.13 16.42
CA THR A 258 -20.89 1.32 16.72
C THR A 258 -20.67 1.50 18.22
N GLU A 259 -21.67 1.23 19.07
CA GLU A 259 -21.55 1.25 20.52
C GLU A 259 -20.63 0.14 21.04
N GLU A 260 -20.82 -1.11 20.59
CA GLU A 260 -20.00 -2.26 20.98
C GLU A 260 -18.53 -2.04 20.61
N GLU A 261 -18.26 -1.55 19.41
CA GLU A 261 -16.89 -1.28 18.95
C GLU A 261 -16.25 -0.10 19.69
N THR A 262 -17.00 0.97 19.96
CA THR A 262 -16.50 2.10 20.76
C THR A 262 -16.07 1.63 22.15
N ALA A 263 -16.90 0.85 22.83
CA ALA A 263 -16.58 0.31 24.15
C ALA A 263 -15.36 -0.62 24.10
N GLN A 264 -15.27 -1.48 23.08
CA GLN A 264 -14.15 -2.42 22.92
C GLN A 264 -12.83 -1.69 22.65
N ASN A 265 -12.83 -0.66 21.81
CA ASN A 265 -11.64 0.11 21.49
C ASN A 265 -11.19 0.99 22.67
N GLN A 266 -12.11 1.61 23.41
CA GLN A 266 -11.79 2.34 24.64
C GLN A 266 -11.14 1.44 25.68
N LYS A 267 -11.74 0.26 25.94
CA LYS A 267 -11.18 -0.73 26.86
C LYS A 267 -9.75 -1.13 26.45
N TYR A 268 -9.52 -1.37 25.16
CA TYR A 268 -8.19 -1.73 24.67
C TYR A 268 -7.17 -0.60 24.87
N ILE A 269 -7.55 0.66 24.64
CA ILE A 269 -6.68 1.83 24.85
C ILE A 269 -6.28 1.93 26.33
N GLU A 270 -7.24 1.81 27.24
CA GLU A 270 -7.03 1.89 28.69
C GLU A 270 -6.12 0.77 29.20
N GLU A 271 -6.41 -0.48 28.82
CA GLU A 271 -5.61 -1.66 29.21
C GLU A 271 -4.16 -1.59 28.72
N ASN A 272 -3.94 -0.99 27.55
CA ASN A 272 -2.62 -0.93 26.92
C ASN A 272 -1.86 0.37 27.16
N LYS A 273 -2.43 1.31 27.93
CA LYS A 273 -1.85 2.65 28.24
C LYS A 273 -1.31 3.36 27.00
N MET A 274 -2.02 3.22 25.88
CA MET A 274 -1.62 3.87 24.64
C MET A 274 -1.92 5.36 24.76
N GLN A 275 -0.90 6.20 24.54
CA GLN A 275 -1.04 7.66 24.44
C GLN A 275 -1.46 8.07 23.03
#